data_AF-A0A3M6FYK3-F1
#
_entry.id   AF-A0A3M6FYK3-F1
#
_cell.length_a   1.000
_cell.length_b   1.000
_cell.length_c   1.000
_cell.angle_alpha   90.00
_cell.angle_beta   90.00
_cell.angle_gamma   90.00
#
_symmetry.space_group_name_H-M   'P 1'
#
loop_
_entity.id
_entity.type
_entity.pdbx_description
1 polymer ?
#
loop_
_entity_poly.entity_id
_entity_poly.type
_entity_poly.pdbx_seq_one_letter_code
_entity_poly.pdbx_strand_id
1 'polypeptide(L)' 'ELGGKSANIVFDDADLEVALRGAQAAIFSGAGQSCVSGSRLLVQESIFEKF' A
#
# COMPACT_ATOMS: atom_id res chain seq x y z
N GLU A 1 -3.50 20.00 8.96
CA GLU A 1 -3.46 18.93 7.93
C GLU A 1 -2.88 19.41 6.60
N LEU A 2 -1.64 19.01 6.29
CA LEU A 2 -0.87 19.41 5.09
C LEU A 2 -0.65 18.24 4.09
N GLY A 3 -1.43 17.17 4.23
CA GLY A 3 -1.26 15.93 3.45
C GLY A 3 -0.14 15.03 3.95
N GLY A 4 -0.03 13.83 3.37
CA GLY A 4 1.02 12.86 3.69
C GLY A 4 1.55 12.15 2.45
N LYS A 5 2.76 11.61 2.56
CA LYS A 5 3.33 10.63 1.63
C LYS A 5 3.21 9.23 2.24
N SER A 6 1.99 8.82 2.58
CA SER A 6 1.73 7.59 3.34
C SER A 6 2.24 6.35 2.61
N ALA A 7 2.67 5.34 3.37
CA ALA A 7 3.19 4.08 2.82
C ALA A 7 2.33 2.89 3.29
N ASN A 8 2.12 1.94 2.38
CA ASN A 8 1.78 0.57 2.72
C ASN A 8 3.10 -0.22 2.83
N ILE A 9 3.27 -1.00 3.90
CA ILE A 9 4.47 -1.80 4.14
C ILE A 9 4.04 -3.26 4.27
N VAL A 10 4.56 -4.13 3.42
CA VAL A 10 4.15 -5.55 3.34
C VAL A 10 5.36 -6.44 3.60
N PHE A 11 5.23 -7.29 4.61
CA PHE A 11 6.21 -8.31 4.99
C PHE A 11 5.80 -9.68 4.44
N ASP A 12 6.73 -10.61 4.41
CA ASP A 12 6.53 -11.95 3.85
C ASP A 12 5.65 -12.88 4.69
N ASP A 13 5.32 -12.47 5.92
CA ASP A 13 4.35 -13.13 6.79
C ASP A 13 2.92 -12.60 6.62
N ALA A 14 2.70 -11.62 5.74
CA ALA A 14 1.38 -11.11 5.41
C ALA A 14 0.58 -12.08 4.53
N ASP A 15 -0.74 -12.06 4.67
CA ASP A 15 -1.64 -12.60 3.63
C ASP A 15 -1.56 -11.70 2.39
N LEU A 16 -0.89 -12.19 1.35
CA LEU A 16 -0.60 -11.39 0.14
C LEU A 16 -1.85 -10.97 -0.62
N GLU A 17 -2.90 -11.80 -0.64
CA GLU A 17 -4.16 -11.47 -1.32
C GLU A 17 -4.91 -10.35 -0.60
N VAL A 18 -4.93 -10.39 0.73
CA VAL A 18 -5.52 -9.33 1.55
C VAL A 18 -4.69 -8.04 1.44
N ALA A 19 -3.37 -8.15 1.54
CA ALA A 19 -2.46 -7.01 1.45
C ALA A 19 -2.54 -6.31 0.08
N LEU A 20 -2.63 -7.07 -1.02
CA LEU A 20 -2.78 -6.53 -2.37
C LEU A 20 -4.07 -5.72 -2.54
N ARG A 21 -5.21 -6.27 -2.10
CA ARG A 21 -6.50 -5.56 -2.12
C ARG A 21 -6.49 -4.31 -1.25
N GLY A 22 -5.85 -4.39 -0.08
CA GLY A 22 -5.67 -3.25 0.82
C GLY A 22 -4.84 -2.14 0.20
N ALA A 23 -3.67 -2.48 -0.37
CA ALA A 23 -2.78 -1.52 -1.02
C ALA A 23 -3.46 -0.83 -2.21
N GLN A 24 -4.21 -1.58 -3.02
CA GLN A 24 -5.01 -1.03 -4.13
C GLN A 24 -6.06 -0.04 -3.61
N ALA A 25 -6.84 -0.43 -2.60
CA ALA A 25 -7.85 0.45 -2.02
C ALA A 25 -7.22 1.71 -1.40
N ALA A 26 -6.06 1.58 -0.75
CA ALA A 26 -5.38 2.68 -0.08
C ALA A 26 -4.91 3.78 -1.04
N ILE A 27 -4.60 3.46 -2.30
CA ILE A 27 -4.15 4.45 -3.29
C ILE A 27 -5.24 4.88 -4.28
N PHE A 28 -6.18 3.99 -4.64
CA PHE A 28 -7.17 4.30 -5.67
C PHE A 28 -8.55 4.72 -5.15
N SER A 29 -8.83 4.56 -3.85
CA SER A 29 -10.08 5.07 -3.27
C SER A 29 -10.20 6.58 -3.46
N GLY A 30 -11.39 7.05 -3.88
CA GLY A 30 -11.60 8.48 -4.16
C GLY A 30 -10.68 9.02 -5.26
N ALA A 31 -10.29 8.17 -6.22
CA ALA A 31 -9.31 8.48 -7.26
C ALA A 31 -7.94 8.93 -6.71
N GLY A 32 -7.58 8.47 -5.51
CA GLY A 32 -6.34 8.81 -4.84
C GLY A 32 -6.27 10.24 -4.29
N GLN A 33 -7.37 11.00 -4.34
CA GLN A 33 -7.45 12.39 -3.86
C GLN A 33 -7.81 12.45 -2.37
N SER A 34 -7.10 11.65 -1.57
CA SER A 34 -7.18 11.69 -0.12
C SER A 34 -5.85 12.13 0.47
N CYS A 35 -5.89 12.95 1.52
CA CYS A 35 -4.67 13.38 2.22
C CYS A 35 -3.91 12.21 2.86
N VAL A 36 -4.58 11.07 3.03
CA VAL A 36 -4.03 9.83 3.61
C VAL A 36 -3.76 8.73 2.58
N SER A 37 -3.91 9.00 1.27
CA SER A 37 -3.68 8.00 0.22
C SER A 37 -2.31 7.32 0.35
N GLY A 38 -2.30 5.98 0.23
CA GLY A 38 -1.13 5.11 0.34
C GLY A 38 -0.17 5.23 -0.84
N SER A 39 0.40 6.41 -1.05
CA SER A 39 1.20 6.81 -2.22
C SER A 39 2.58 6.14 -2.36
N ARG A 40 2.95 5.26 -1.43
CA ARG A 40 4.15 4.43 -1.46
C ARG A 40 3.78 3.00 -1.10
N LEU A 41 4.44 2.06 -1.75
CA LEU A 41 4.36 0.63 -1.43
C LEU A 41 5.79 0.14 -1.17
N LEU A 42 6.04 -0.35 0.03
CA LEU A 42 7.31 -0.95 0.44
C LEU A 42 7.06 -2.43 0.69
N VAL A 43 7.84 -3.27 0.05
CA VAL A 43 7.67 -4.72 0.06
C VAL A 43 8.98 -5.35 0.51
N GLN A 44 8.90 -6.33 1.41
CA GLN A 44 10.07 -7.10 1.84
C GLN A 44 10.69 -7.84 0.65
N GLU A 45 12.02 -7.82 0.56
CA GLU A 45 12.78 -8.35 -0.58
C GLU A 45 12.39 -9.79 -0.97
N SER A 46 12.11 -10.65 0.00
CA SER A 46 11.72 -12.06 -0.20
C SER A 46 10.41 -12.24 -0.99
N ILE A 47 9.54 -11.22 -1.04
CA ILE A 47 8.27 -11.24 -1.76
C ILE A 47 8.15 -10.16 -2.85
N PHE A 48 9.21 -9.39 -3.12
CA PHE A 48 9.18 -8.24 -4.04
C PHE A 48 8.67 -8.61 -5.45
N GLU A 49 9.14 -9.72 -6.02
CA GLU A 49 8.74 -10.15 -7.37
C GLU A 49 7.31 -10.72 -7.44
N LYS A 50 6.76 -11.16 -6.30
CA LYS A 50 5.45 -11.83 -6.24
C LYS A 50 4.31 -10.90 -5.85
N PHE A 51 4.64 -9.76 -5.25
CA PHE A 51 3.69 -8.80 -4.70
C PHE A 51 3.45 -7.65 -5.68
#